data_AF-A0A2R7MGV7-F1
#
_entry.id   AF-A0A2R7MGV7-F1
#
_cell.length_a   1.000
_cell.length_b   1.000
_cell.length_c   1.000
_cell.angle_alpha   90.00
_cell.angle_beta   90.00
_cell.angle_gamma   90.00
#
_symmetry.space_group_name_H-M   'P 1'
#
loop_
_entity.id
_entity.type
_entity.pdbx_description
1 polymer ?
#
loop_
_entity_poly.entity_id
_entity_poly.type
_entity_poly.pdbx_seq_one_letter_code
_entity_poly.pdbx_strand_id
1 'polypeptide(L)'
;MTDSASPLGDDTPDDHADGPRATRRRIALTVGGILVAGGLAVAVWAIANAAAPAPSPEAAPTSAVASSPSSSAPVAPSTPTPTSVASPEVSASAPPTDAVPPAANAPVIDDFTVDPVVAVCSDERESTVPLRFSWSTSGADRAWIGIATSDASVQPTAEVATADAAYTGVSFACRDADQVFTLTVQGSGGTTSRTIAIPRELG
;
A
#
# COMPACT_ATOMS: atom_id res chain seq x y z
N MET A 1 71.24 27.03 -3.12
CA MET A 1 71.78 26.35 -1.93
C MET A 1 71.03 26.91 -0.73
N THR A 2 70.66 26.04 0.21
CA THR A 2 69.74 26.21 1.38
C THR A 2 68.26 26.33 1.06
N ASP A 3 67.34 25.65 1.75
CA ASP A 3 67.38 24.49 2.66
C ASP A 3 65.92 24.05 2.85
N SER A 4 65.74 22.79 3.23
CA SER A 4 64.48 22.07 3.37
C SER A 4 63.63 22.55 4.56
N ALA A 5 62.30 22.55 4.40
CA ALA A 5 61.37 22.38 5.52
C ALA A 5 60.06 21.75 5.04
N SER A 6 59.96 20.43 5.18
CA SER A 6 58.68 19.71 5.21
C SER A 6 58.14 19.71 6.64
N PRO A 7 56.83 19.89 6.86
CA PRO A 7 56.11 19.24 7.96
C PRO A 7 55.40 17.99 7.40
N LEU A 8 55.78 16.76 7.82
CA LEU A 8 55.34 16.07 9.04
C LEU A 8 53.80 16.02 9.17
N GLY A 9 53.24 14.93 8.65
CA GLY A 9 52.32 14.01 9.34
C GLY A 9 50.96 14.53 9.77
N ASP A 10 49.91 13.90 9.25
CA ASP A 10 48.91 13.32 10.15
C ASP A 10 48.48 11.97 9.60
N ASP A 11 48.61 10.98 10.47
CA ASP A 11 48.53 9.55 10.26
C ASP A 11 47.25 9.11 10.98
N THR A 12 46.25 8.69 10.20
CA THR A 12 45.27 7.61 10.45
C THR A 12 44.44 7.64 11.76
N PRO A 13 43.12 7.36 11.69
CA PRO A 13 42.75 5.95 11.84
C PRO A 13 41.65 5.47 10.87
N ASP A 14 41.90 4.28 10.33
CA ASP A 14 40.87 3.31 9.97
C ASP A 14 39.95 3.05 11.18
N ASP A 15 38.66 3.35 11.03
CA ASP A 15 37.61 2.84 11.91
C ASP A 15 36.94 1.64 11.24
N HIS A 16 37.27 0.46 11.76
CA HIS A 16 36.62 -0.81 11.46
C HIS A 16 35.20 -0.83 12.05
N ALA A 17 34.27 -1.37 11.25
CA ALA A 17 33.13 -2.20 11.66
C ALA A 17 32.22 -1.72 12.81
N ASP A 18 30.95 -1.43 12.51
CA ASP A 18 29.83 -2.26 12.96
C ASP A 18 28.49 -1.71 12.46
N GLY A 19 27.66 -2.58 11.88
CA GLY A 19 26.26 -2.27 11.62
C GLY A 19 25.39 -2.62 12.84
N PRO A 20 24.29 -1.89 13.06
CA PRO A 20 23.14 -2.45 13.76
C PRO A 20 21.90 -2.44 12.86
N ARG A 21 21.46 -3.65 12.50
CA ARG A 21 20.05 -3.97 12.30
C ARG A 21 19.31 -3.68 13.63
N ALA A 22 18.57 -2.58 13.75
CA ALA A 22 17.40 -2.49 14.66
C ALA A 22 16.77 -1.09 14.68
N THR A 23 15.75 -0.84 13.85
CA THR A 23 14.61 -0.01 14.29
C THR A 23 13.29 -0.38 13.58
N ARG A 24 13.05 -1.68 13.33
CA ARG A 24 11.70 -2.21 13.15
C ARG A 24 11.10 -2.48 14.53
N ARG A 25 10.49 -1.46 15.15
CA ARG A 25 9.44 -1.58 16.19
C ARG A 25 9.26 -0.22 16.85
N ARG A 26 8.20 0.48 16.44
CA ARG A 26 7.26 1.26 17.29
C ARG A 26 6.51 2.21 16.37
N ILE A 27 5.22 1.93 16.21
CA ILE A 27 4.06 2.84 16.24
C ILE A 27 2.91 2.04 15.62
N ALA A 28 2.45 1.07 16.41
CA ALA A 28 1.09 0.58 16.33
C ALA A 28 0.23 1.53 17.18
N LEU A 29 -1.03 1.73 16.74
CA LEU A 29 -2.13 2.47 17.38
C LEU A 29 -2.34 3.91 16.89
N THR A 30 -3.08 4.06 15.77
CA THR A 30 -3.97 5.23 15.53
C THR A 30 -4.97 5.03 14.37
N VAL A 31 -5.38 3.80 14.03
CA VAL A 31 -6.27 3.55 12.86
C VAL A 31 -7.77 3.52 13.22
N GLY A 32 -8.15 3.54 14.50
CA GLY A 32 -9.55 3.34 14.91
C GLY A 32 -10.49 4.55 14.84
N GLY A 33 -9.97 5.79 14.79
CA GLY A 33 -10.79 7.00 15.04
C GLY A 33 -11.38 7.69 13.81
N ILE A 34 -10.78 7.55 12.63
CA ILE A 34 -11.07 8.41 11.46
C ILE A 34 -12.26 7.87 10.62
N LEU A 35 -12.60 6.59 10.75
CA LEU A 35 -13.65 5.94 9.95
C LEU A 35 -15.09 6.42 10.28
N VAL A 36 -15.32 7.04 11.44
CA VAL A 36 -16.67 7.46 11.85
C VAL A 36 -17.02 8.88 11.37
N ALA A 37 -16.02 9.76 11.16
CA ALA A 37 -16.27 11.13 10.72
C ALA A 37 -16.47 11.25 9.20
N GLY A 38 -15.75 10.45 8.39
CA GLY A 38 -15.82 10.52 6.93
C GLY A 38 -17.16 10.03 6.34
N GLY A 39 -17.78 9.01 6.93
CA GLY A 39 -19.05 8.47 6.46
C GLY A 39 -20.24 9.44 6.61
N LEU A 40 -20.20 10.33 7.60
CA LEU A 40 -21.28 11.28 7.89
C LEU A 40 -21.34 12.42 6.85
N ALA A 41 -20.19 12.85 6.31
CA ALA A 41 -20.14 13.93 5.32
C ALA A 41 -20.76 13.53 3.96
N VAL A 42 -20.54 12.28 3.52
CA VAL A 42 -21.06 11.78 2.23
C VAL A 42 -22.58 11.59 2.28
N ALA A 43 -23.14 11.18 3.43
CA ALA A 43 -24.57 11.04 3.61
C ALA A 43 -25.31 12.39 3.58
N VAL A 44 -24.74 13.45 4.17
CA VAL A 44 -25.35 14.79 4.19
C VAL A 44 -25.38 15.41 2.79
N TRP A 45 -24.35 15.19 1.97
CA TRP A 45 -24.30 15.74 0.61
C TRP A 45 -25.30 15.09 -0.34
N ALA A 46 -25.56 13.78 -0.21
CA ALA A 46 -26.52 13.07 -1.06
C ALA A 46 -27.98 13.52 -0.85
N ILE A 47 -28.32 14.00 0.36
CA ILE A 47 -29.67 14.47 0.69
C ILE A 47 -29.94 15.89 0.15
N ALA A 48 -28.92 16.74 0.09
CA ALA A 48 -29.09 18.15 -0.29
C ALA A 48 -29.44 18.39 -1.77
N ASN A 49 -29.10 17.44 -2.67
CA ASN A 49 -29.27 17.62 -4.12
C ASN A 49 -30.55 17.01 -4.72
N ALA A 50 -31.41 16.39 -3.92
CA ALA A 50 -32.66 15.80 -4.38
C ALA A 50 -33.87 16.71 -4.06
N ALA A 51 -33.96 17.87 -4.73
CA ALA A 51 -35.14 18.73 -4.63
C ALA A 51 -35.60 19.21 -6.03
N ALA A 52 -36.63 18.53 -6.55
CA ALA A 52 -37.51 19.03 -7.60
C ALA A 52 -38.80 19.63 -6.97
N PRO A 53 -39.51 20.58 -7.61
CA PRO A 53 -40.56 21.36 -6.94
C PRO A 53 -42.01 20.85 -7.12
N ALA A 54 -42.75 20.81 -6.00
CA ALA A 54 -44.20 21.04 -5.73
C ALA A 54 -45.30 20.19 -6.46
N PRO A 55 -46.56 20.03 -5.93
CA PRO A 55 -47.26 20.81 -4.88
C PRO A 55 -48.02 20.04 -3.74
N SER A 56 -48.22 20.79 -2.63
CA SER A 56 -49.28 20.90 -1.58
C SER A 56 -50.58 20.02 -1.62
N PRO A 57 -51.46 20.02 -0.57
CA PRO A 57 -51.33 19.67 0.86
C PRO A 57 -52.44 18.68 1.36
N GLU A 58 -52.25 17.87 2.41
CA GLU A 58 -53.30 17.58 3.45
C GLU A 58 -52.89 16.60 4.56
N ALA A 59 -53.36 16.94 5.77
CA ALA A 59 -53.77 16.08 6.89
C ALA A 59 -52.77 15.22 7.72
N ALA A 60 -52.45 15.77 8.89
CA ALA A 60 -52.66 15.19 10.25
C ALA A 60 -51.76 14.05 10.80
N PRO A 61 -51.58 13.99 12.14
CA PRO A 61 -50.46 13.31 12.80
C PRO A 61 -50.81 11.92 13.33
N THR A 62 -49.85 11.00 13.38
CA THR A 62 -49.98 9.79 14.23
C THR A 62 -48.62 9.35 14.79
N SER A 63 -48.50 9.59 16.10
CA SER A 63 -47.89 8.80 17.17
C SER A 63 -46.65 7.94 16.92
N ALA A 64 -45.63 8.34 17.68
CA ALA A 64 -44.58 7.56 18.31
C ALA A 64 -44.86 6.06 18.53
N VAL A 65 -43.88 5.24 18.18
CA VAL A 65 -43.61 3.97 18.86
C VAL A 65 -42.12 3.86 19.10
N ALA A 66 -41.78 3.84 20.40
CA ALA A 66 -40.48 3.52 20.94
C ALA A 66 -40.16 2.03 20.76
N SER A 67 -38.91 1.68 20.50
CA SER A 67 -38.39 0.35 20.82
C SER A 67 -36.88 0.41 21.11
N SER A 68 -36.56 -0.09 22.29
CA SER A 68 -35.27 -0.12 22.98
C SER A 68 -34.13 -0.79 22.21
N PRO A 69 -32.87 -0.37 22.42
CA PRO A 69 -31.71 -1.18 22.04
C PRO A 69 -31.49 -2.31 23.05
N SER A 70 -31.25 -3.52 22.54
CA SER A 70 -30.80 -4.66 23.34
C SER A 70 -29.27 -4.69 23.35
N SER A 71 -28.69 -4.44 24.52
CA SER A 71 -27.25 -4.56 24.79
C SER A 71 -26.85 -6.03 24.89
N SER A 72 -25.96 -6.49 24.01
CA SER A 72 -25.24 -7.75 24.21
C SER A 72 -23.80 -7.46 24.64
N ALA A 73 -23.44 -7.95 25.81
CA ALA A 73 -22.16 -7.80 26.47
C ALA A 73 -21.05 -8.65 25.80
N PRO A 74 -19.77 -8.27 25.94
CA PRO A 74 -18.66 -9.02 25.36
C PRO A 74 -18.26 -10.20 26.25
N VAL A 75 -18.12 -11.38 25.63
CA VAL A 75 -17.57 -12.58 26.25
C VAL A 75 -16.05 -12.49 26.24
N ALA A 76 -15.43 -12.68 27.40
CA ALA A 76 -13.99 -12.64 27.60
C ALA A 76 -13.28 -13.81 26.86
N PRO A 77 -12.09 -13.58 26.27
CA PRO A 77 -11.29 -14.64 25.70
C PRO A 77 -10.64 -15.48 26.81
N SER A 78 -10.91 -16.79 26.80
CA SER A 78 -10.20 -17.76 27.63
C SER A 78 -8.88 -18.13 26.97
N THR A 79 -7.79 -17.93 27.71
CA THR A 79 -6.42 -18.31 27.37
C THR A 79 -6.25 -19.83 27.53
N PRO A 80 -6.01 -20.62 26.46
CA PRO A 80 -5.61 -22.01 26.65
C PRO A 80 -4.10 -22.11 26.93
N THR A 81 -3.79 -22.79 28.03
CA THR A 81 -2.48 -23.29 28.43
C THR A 81 -1.88 -24.20 27.35
N PRO A 82 -0.60 -24.06 26.95
CA PRO A 82 0.03 -25.01 26.06
C PRO A 82 0.41 -26.28 26.84
N THR A 83 -0.32 -27.37 26.60
CA THR A 83 0.08 -28.73 26.99
C THR A 83 1.07 -29.25 25.95
N SER A 84 2.35 -29.35 26.32
CA SER A 84 3.34 -30.11 25.56
C SER A 84 2.96 -31.59 25.58
N VAL A 85 2.53 -32.11 24.43
CA VAL A 85 2.36 -33.54 24.18
C VAL A 85 3.45 -33.96 23.21
N ALA A 86 4.40 -34.76 23.68
CA ALA A 86 5.28 -35.55 22.83
C ALA A 86 4.45 -36.64 22.12
N SER A 87 4.63 -36.80 20.81
CA SER A 87 4.14 -37.97 20.09
C SER A 87 5.00 -38.26 18.85
N PRO A 88 5.12 -39.55 18.45
CA PRO A 88 6.30 -40.12 17.81
C PRO A 88 6.36 -39.98 16.29
N GLU A 89 7.53 -40.30 15.74
CA GLU A 89 7.77 -40.65 14.33
C GLU A 89 6.63 -41.49 13.75
N VAL A 90 5.96 -40.97 12.73
CA VAL A 90 5.36 -41.79 11.68
C VAL A 90 5.89 -41.28 10.34
N SER A 91 6.84 -42.05 9.84
CA SER A 91 7.28 -42.04 8.46
C SER A 91 6.10 -42.43 7.57
N ALA A 92 5.43 -41.42 7.00
CA ALA A 92 4.50 -41.59 5.89
C ALA A 92 5.17 -40.98 4.65
N SER A 93 5.85 -41.84 3.91
CA SER A 93 6.40 -41.52 2.59
C SER A 93 5.23 -41.21 1.65
N ALA A 94 4.95 -39.92 1.45
CA ALA A 94 4.01 -39.49 0.43
C ALA A 94 4.55 -39.92 -0.96
N PRO A 95 3.69 -40.39 -1.88
CA PRO A 95 4.13 -40.64 -3.25
C PRO A 95 4.70 -39.35 -3.85
N PRO A 96 5.71 -39.44 -4.74
CA PRO A 96 6.24 -38.25 -5.39
C PRO A 96 5.08 -37.54 -6.08
N THR A 97 4.76 -36.34 -5.61
CA THR A 97 3.89 -35.42 -6.33
C THR A 97 4.59 -35.17 -7.65
N ASP A 98 4.00 -35.66 -8.75
CA ASP A 98 4.39 -35.28 -10.10
C ASP A 98 4.50 -33.75 -10.11
N ALA A 99 5.72 -33.26 -10.32
CA ALA A 99 5.97 -31.84 -10.41
C ALA A 99 5.14 -31.32 -11.58
N VAL A 100 4.07 -30.57 -11.28
CA VAL A 100 3.29 -29.85 -12.29
C VAL A 100 4.31 -29.04 -13.10
N PRO A 101 4.38 -29.25 -14.43
CA PRO A 101 5.33 -28.51 -15.26
C PRO A 101 5.10 -27.01 -15.04
N PRO A 102 6.17 -26.19 -14.89
CA PRO A 102 6.03 -24.76 -14.68
C PRO A 102 5.13 -24.19 -15.78
N ALA A 103 4.07 -23.48 -15.39
CA ALA A 103 3.14 -22.87 -16.33
C ALA A 103 3.96 -22.02 -17.31
N ALA A 104 4.02 -22.43 -18.57
CA ALA A 104 4.92 -21.88 -19.58
C ALA A 104 4.64 -20.39 -19.94
N ASN A 105 3.68 -19.76 -19.27
CA ASN A 105 3.19 -18.40 -19.53
C ASN A 105 2.79 -17.70 -18.22
N ALA A 106 3.61 -17.84 -17.16
CA ALA A 106 3.44 -17.01 -15.97
C ALA A 106 3.78 -15.55 -16.31
N PRO A 107 2.98 -14.57 -15.85
CA PRO A 107 3.23 -13.17 -16.16
C PRO A 107 4.47 -12.66 -15.40
N VAL A 108 5.32 -11.92 -16.10
CA VAL A 108 6.56 -11.33 -15.57
C VAL A 108 6.55 -9.84 -15.80
N ILE A 109 7.00 -9.07 -14.81
CA ILE A 109 7.28 -7.63 -14.94
C ILE A 109 8.78 -7.49 -15.21
N ASP A 110 9.14 -7.29 -16.47
CA ASP A 110 10.54 -7.21 -16.92
C ASP A 110 11.18 -5.91 -16.43
N ASP A 111 10.46 -4.80 -16.54
CA ASP A 111 10.88 -3.49 -16.07
C ASP A 111 9.71 -2.71 -15.47
N PHE A 112 10.00 -1.88 -14.46
CA PHE A 112 9.05 -0.94 -13.86
C PHE A 112 9.83 0.20 -13.23
N THR A 113 9.70 1.39 -13.78
CA THR A 113 10.43 2.59 -13.37
C THR A 113 9.52 3.80 -13.29
N VAL A 114 9.97 4.82 -12.57
CA VAL A 114 9.28 6.11 -12.43
C VAL A 114 10.25 7.27 -12.55
N ASP A 115 9.78 8.37 -13.10
CA ASP A 115 10.47 9.65 -13.18
C ASP A 115 9.50 10.77 -12.75
N PRO A 116 9.84 11.61 -11.76
CA PRO A 116 11.03 11.52 -10.91
C PRO A 116 10.93 10.38 -9.88
N VAL A 117 12.09 9.90 -9.40
CA VAL A 117 12.17 8.91 -8.30
C VAL A 117 12.04 9.52 -6.90
N VAL A 118 12.09 10.86 -6.80
CA VAL A 118 11.86 11.66 -5.59
C VAL A 118 10.92 12.80 -5.96
N ALA A 119 9.87 13.03 -5.17
CA ALA A 119 8.92 14.11 -5.41
C ALA A 119 9.35 15.38 -4.68
N VAL A 120 9.80 16.39 -5.42
CA VAL A 120 10.17 17.70 -4.88
C VAL A 120 8.91 18.56 -4.73
N CYS A 121 8.56 18.89 -3.49
CA CYS A 121 7.38 19.66 -3.12
C CYS A 121 7.78 21.05 -2.63
N SER A 122 7.18 22.10 -3.21
CA SER A 122 7.46 23.49 -2.83
C SER A 122 6.79 23.92 -1.53
N ASP A 123 5.62 23.36 -1.19
CA ASP A 123 4.86 23.65 0.03
C ASP A 123 4.07 22.41 0.50
N GLU A 124 3.75 22.35 1.79
CA GLU A 124 3.76 21.07 2.50
C GLU A 124 2.54 20.14 2.39
N ARG A 125 1.37 20.52 1.83
CA ARG A 125 0.18 19.64 2.01
C ARG A 125 -0.82 19.54 0.86
N GLU A 126 -0.98 20.53 0.00
CA GLU A 126 -2.06 20.48 -1.01
C GLU A 126 -1.57 20.39 -2.46
N SER A 127 -0.27 20.49 -2.68
CA SER A 127 0.35 20.34 -4.01
C SER A 127 0.45 18.88 -4.45
N THR A 128 0.58 18.67 -5.76
CA THR A 128 0.87 17.35 -6.36
C THR A 128 2.03 17.45 -7.34
N VAL A 129 2.82 16.39 -7.45
CA VAL A 129 3.91 16.27 -8.42
C VAL A 129 3.52 15.23 -9.47
N PRO A 130 3.49 15.58 -10.78
CA PRO A 130 3.18 14.62 -11.82
C PRO A 130 4.29 13.57 -11.91
N LEU A 131 3.90 12.31 -12.07
CA LEU A 131 4.83 11.19 -12.21
C LEU A 131 4.70 10.59 -13.61
N ARG A 132 5.83 10.16 -14.17
CA ARG A 132 5.87 9.39 -15.42
C ARG A 132 6.37 7.98 -15.12
N PHE A 133 5.51 6.99 -15.33
CA PHE A 133 5.86 5.58 -15.19
C PHE A 133 6.15 4.96 -16.55
N SER A 134 7.04 3.97 -16.54
CA SER A 134 7.27 3.09 -17.68
C SER A 134 7.44 1.66 -17.21
N TRP A 135 6.97 0.70 -18.01
CA TRP A 135 7.09 -0.72 -17.74
C TRP A 135 7.01 -1.56 -19.01
N SER A 136 7.55 -2.76 -18.91
CA SER A 136 7.38 -3.82 -19.90
C SER A 136 7.09 -5.13 -19.18
N THR A 137 6.18 -5.92 -19.75
CA THR A 137 5.83 -7.24 -19.21
C THR A 137 5.79 -8.31 -20.29
N SER A 138 5.91 -9.56 -19.87
CA SER A 138 5.79 -10.74 -20.71
C SER A 138 4.82 -11.75 -20.08
N GLY A 139 4.06 -12.47 -20.91
CA GLY A 139 3.07 -13.45 -20.43
C GLY A 139 1.85 -12.86 -19.68
N ALA A 140 1.68 -11.54 -19.70
CA ALA A 140 0.55 -10.85 -19.09
C ALA A 140 -0.55 -10.54 -20.12
N ASP A 141 -1.80 -10.77 -19.71
CA ASP A 141 -3.01 -10.44 -20.47
C ASP A 141 -3.64 -9.12 -19.99
N ARG A 142 -3.42 -8.76 -18.72
CA ARG A 142 -4.00 -7.58 -18.06
C ARG A 142 -2.98 -6.93 -17.11
N ALA A 143 -3.09 -5.61 -16.91
CA ALA A 143 -2.26 -4.85 -16.00
C ALA A 143 -3.07 -3.76 -15.27
N TRP A 144 -2.70 -3.48 -14.02
CA TRP A 144 -3.28 -2.43 -13.20
C TRP A 144 -2.19 -1.66 -12.47
N ILE A 145 -2.41 -0.37 -12.29
CA ILE A 145 -1.62 0.47 -11.39
C ILE A 145 -2.47 0.83 -10.18
N GLY A 146 -1.87 0.74 -8.99
CA GLY A 146 -2.51 1.02 -7.71
C GLY A 146 -1.64 1.90 -6.83
N ILE A 147 -2.28 2.64 -5.94
CA ILE A 147 -1.65 3.49 -4.94
C ILE A 147 -1.92 2.89 -3.56
N ALA A 148 -0.89 2.82 -2.71
CA ALA A 148 -0.98 2.33 -1.33
C ALA A 148 -1.57 0.91 -1.20
N THR A 149 -1.32 0.05 -2.19
CA THR A 149 -1.73 -1.37 -2.21
C THR A 149 -0.54 -2.26 -2.57
N SER A 150 -0.53 -3.52 -2.13
CA SER A 150 0.44 -4.53 -2.61
C SER A 150 -0.07 -5.30 -3.84
N ASP A 151 -1.35 -5.14 -4.17
CA ASP A 151 -2.00 -5.78 -5.30
C ASP A 151 -2.99 -4.79 -5.94
N ALA A 152 -2.59 -4.25 -7.08
CA ALA A 152 -3.39 -3.30 -7.84
C ALA A 152 -4.56 -3.95 -8.56
N SER A 153 -4.59 -5.28 -8.74
CA SER A 153 -5.74 -5.96 -9.33
C SER A 153 -6.95 -6.00 -8.39
N VAL A 154 -6.71 -5.95 -7.08
CA VAL A 154 -7.77 -5.94 -6.05
C VAL A 154 -8.26 -4.52 -5.75
N GLN A 155 -7.36 -3.53 -5.75
CA GLN A 155 -7.66 -2.12 -5.50
C GLN A 155 -7.01 -1.23 -6.58
N PRO A 156 -7.50 -1.29 -7.82
CA PRO A 156 -6.90 -0.53 -8.92
C PRO A 156 -7.16 0.96 -8.75
N THR A 157 -6.13 1.76 -8.98
CA THR A 157 -6.32 3.17 -9.33
C THR A 157 -6.73 3.28 -10.80
N ALA A 158 -6.09 2.48 -11.67
CA ALA A 158 -6.48 2.34 -13.08
C ALA A 158 -6.08 0.96 -13.64
N GLU A 159 -6.86 0.47 -14.61
CA GLU A 159 -6.42 -0.61 -15.52
C GLU A 159 -5.60 0.03 -16.66
N VAL A 160 -4.45 -0.56 -17.00
CA VAL A 160 -3.46 0.01 -17.92
C VAL A 160 -3.00 -1.02 -18.96
N ALA A 161 -2.27 -0.57 -19.98
CA ALA A 161 -1.66 -1.49 -20.95
C ALA A 161 -0.59 -2.37 -20.30
N THR A 162 -0.36 -3.57 -20.84
CA THR A 162 0.67 -4.50 -20.34
C THR A 162 2.10 -4.02 -20.61
N ALA A 163 2.28 -3.02 -21.47
CA ALA A 163 3.51 -2.26 -21.62
C ALA A 163 3.19 -0.79 -21.91
N ASP A 164 3.94 0.13 -21.30
CA ASP A 164 3.82 1.57 -21.54
C ASP A 164 5.18 2.23 -21.29
N ALA A 165 5.55 3.20 -22.13
CA ALA A 165 6.83 3.91 -22.01
C ALA A 165 6.70 5.26 -21.28
N ALA A 166 5.49 5.78 -21.06
CA ALA A 166 5.28 7.14 -20.56
C ALA A 166 3.90 7.38 -19.93
N TYR A 167 3.44 6.48 -19.05
CA TYR A 167 2.16 6.65 -18.35
C TYR A 167 2.21 7.80 -17.34
N THR A 168 1.27 8.76 -17.45
CA THR A 168 1.19 9.95 -16.57
C THR A 168 -0.15 10.08 -15.84
N GLY A 169 -0.91 9.00 -15.71
CA GLY A 169 -2.27 9.03 -15.13
C GLY A 169 -2.31 9.11 -13.60
N VAL A 170 -1.17 9.23 -12.92
CA VAL A 170 -1.07 9.32 -11.46
C VAL A 170 -0.09 10.42 -11.05
N SER A 171 -0.25 10.93 -9.84
CA SER A 171 0.60 11.99 -9.27
C SER A 171 0.93 11.68 -7.81
N PHE A 172 2.07 12.18 -7.35
CA PHE A 172 2.46 12.15 -5.94
C PHE A 172 1.73 13.24 -5.17
N ALA A 173 1.14 12.92 -4.02
CA ALA A 173 0.47 13.89 -3.17
C ALA A 173 1.43 14.47 -2.12
N CYS A 174 1.74 15.76 -2.17
CA CYS A 174 2.75 16.37 -1.30
C CYS A 174 2.40 16.36 0.20
N ARG A 175 1.14 16.06 0.59
CA ARG A 175 0.78 15.81 1.99
C ARG A 175 1.43 14.56 2.59
N ASP A 176 1.77 13.59 1.73
CA ASP A 176 2.29 12.31 2.14
C ASP A 176 3.84 12.40 2.14
N ALA A 177 4.47 11.85 3.20
CA ALA A 177 5.94 11.86 3.28
C ALA A 177 6.57 10.86 2.30
N ASP A 178 5.82 9.82 1.96
CA ASP A 178 6.15 8.78 1.00
C ASP A 178 4.85 8.21 0.41
N GLN A 179 4.92 7.69 -0.81
CA GLN A 179 3.78 7.08 -1.48
C GLN A 179 4.22 5.85 -2.27
N VAL A 180 3.52 4.74 -2.06
CA VAL A 180 3.80 3.46 -2.72
C VAL A 180 2.91 3.30 -3.94
N PHE A 181 3.53 3.04 -5.08
CA PHE A 181 2.88 2.70 -6.34
C PHE A 181 3.15 1.25 -6.70
N THR A 182 2.12 0.55 -7.15
CA THR A 182 2.20 -0.88 -7.44
C THR A 182 1.68 -1.15 -8.83
N LEU A 183 2.50 -1.81 -9.64
CA LEU A 183 2.08 -2.42 -10.89
C LEU A 183 1.76 -3.89 -10.63
N THR A 184 0.56 -4.31 -10.96
CA THR A 184 0.15 -5.72 -10.92
C THR A 184 -0.23 -6.17 -12.31
N VAL A 185 0.28 -7.33 -12.73
CA VAL A 185 -0.04 -7.96 -14.00
C VAL A 185 -0.58 -9.36 -13.78
N GLN A 186 -1.53 -9.75 -14.62
CA GLN A 186 -2.18 -11.05 -14.60
C GLN A 186 -2.07 -11.72 -15.96
N GLY A 187 -1.83 -13.03 -15.94
CA GLY A 187 -1.82 -13.88 -17.12
C GLY A 187 -2.21 -15.32 -16.76
N SER A 188 -2.12 -16.23 -17.72
CA SER A 188 -2.54 -17.62 -17.54
C SER A 188 -1.84 -18.37 -16.39
N GLY A 189 -0.61 -17.97 -16.02
CA GLY A 189 0.13 -18.57 -14.90
C GLY A 189 -0.08 -17.88 -13.54
N GLY A 190 -0.98 -16.90 -13.42
CA GLY A 190 -1.32 -16.25 -12.15
C GLY A 190 -1.18 -14.73 -12.19
N THR A 191 -0.79 -14.14 -11.06
CA THR A 191 -0.67 -12.70 -10.87
C THR A 191 0.69 -12.36 -10.26
N THR A 192 1.35 -11.33 -10.78
CA THR A 192 2.65 -10.82 -10.33
C THR A 192 2.55 -9.33 -10.04
N SER A 193 3.14 -8.86 -8.94
CA SER A 193 3.15 -7.44 -8.56
C SER A 193 4.56 -6.92 -8.30
N ARG A 194 4.81 -5.65 -8.62
CA ARG A 194 6.04 -4.93 -8.28
C ARG A 194 5.70 -3.54 -7.76
N THR A 195 6.43 -3.10 -6.74
CA THR A 195 6.17 -1.82 -6.06
C THR A 195 7.36 -0.87 -6.18
N ILE A 196 7.06 0.43 -6.20
CA ILE A 196 8.04 1.52 -6.10
C ILE A 196 7.51 2.49 -5.03
N ALA A 197 8.38 2.84 -4.09
CA ALA A 197 8.10 3.89 -3.11
C ALA A 197 8.79 5.18 -3.56
N ILE A 198 8.04 6.28 -3.59
CA ILE A 198 8.56 7.60 -3.92
C ILE A 198 8.56 8.42 -2.63
N PRO A 199 9.71 8.89 -2.15
CA PRO A 199 9.77 9.80 -1.01
C PRO A 199 9.50 11.24 -1.45
N ARG A 200 9.02 12.03 -0.49
CA ARG A 200 8.94 13.48 -0.62
C ARG A 200 10.27 14.14 -0.23
N GLU A 201 10.66 15.14 -0.99
CA GLU A 201 11.71 16.10 -0.66
C GLU A 201 11.13 17.52 -0.65
N LEU A 202 11.64 18.39 0.23
CA LEU A 202 11.25 19.80 0.28
C LEU A 202 12.21 20.59 -0.62
N GLY A 203 11.66 21.28 -1.61
CA GLY A 203 12.41 22.06 -2.60
C GLY A 203 12.42 23.56 -2.35
#